data_AF-A0A7S0LMD5-F1
#
_entry.id   AF-A0A7S0LMD5-F1
#
_cell.length_a   1.000
_cell.length_b   1.000
_cell.length_c   1.000
_cell.angle_alpha   90.00
_cell.angle_beta   90.00
_cell.angle_gamma   90.00
#
_symmetry.space_group_name_H-M   'P 1'
#
loop_
_entity.id
_entity.type
_entity.pdbx_description
1 polymer ?
#
loop_
_entity_poly.entity_id
_entity_poly.type
_entity_poly.pdbx_seq_one_letter_code
_entity_poly.pdbx_strand_id
1 'polypeptide(L)'
;TRLTLDVLYEQCDYVFGEGTVAALVGQNGAFNAKFGGTVPSSGDFHHSSNIFYLDFSDDPWRAASVQNQTAPSLPYCLTSCNGCGHCGAGVPYSLRECFTKSDDFVDALLAEAA
;
A
#
# COMPACT_ATOMS: atom_id res chain seq x y z
N THR A 1 7.50 22.48 -15.76
CA THR A 1 8.63 21.51 -15.78
C THR A 1 8.07 20.14 -15.49
N ARG A 2 8.41 19.11 -16.28
CA ARG A 2 8.01 17.72 -15.96
C ARG A 2 9.01 17.16 -14.94
N LEU A 3 8.52 16.55 -13.87
CA LEU A 3 9.35 15.73 -12.99
C LEU A 3 9.75 14.48 -13.77
N THR A 4 11.04 14.30 -14.01
CA THR A 4 11.62 13.06 -14.54
C THR A 4 12.41 12.37 -13.43
N LEU A 5 12.72 11.08 -13.60
CA LEU A 5 13.59 10.37 -12.66
C LEU A 5 14.96 11.03 -12.57
N ASP A 6 15.54 11.46 -13.70
CA ASP A 6 16.85 12.11 -13.72
C ASP A 6 16.87 13.41 -12.89
N VAL A 7 15.85 14.26 -13.05
CA VAL A 7 15.73 15.49 -12.25
C VAL A 7 15.53 15.17 -10.77
N LEU A 8 14.79 14.10 -10.45
CA LEU A 8 14.60 13.67 -9.07
C LEU A 8 15.91 13.15 -8.45
N TYR A 9 16.71 12.42 -9.22
CA TYR A 9 18.02 11.93 -8.79
C TYR A 9 19.01 13.07 -8.55
N GLU A 10 19.11 14.02 -9.47
CA GLU A 10 19.91 15.21 -9.29
C GLU A 10 19.50 15.98 -8.02
N GLN A 11 18.19 16.11 -7.77
CA GLN A 11 17.68 16.72 -6.54
C GLN A 11 18.04 15.92 -5.29
N CYS A 12 17.98 14.59 -5.34
CA CYS A 12 18.36 13.75 -4.20
C CYS A 12 19.82 13.93 -3.83
N ASP A 13 20.75 13.88 -4.78
CA ASP A 13 22.17 14.10 -4.51
C ASP A 13 22.44 15.54 -4.06
N TYR A 14 21.75 16.53 -4.64
CA TYR A 14 21.88 17.93 -4.22
C TYR A 14 21.43 18.17 -2.77
N VAL A 15 20.28 17.61 -2.37
CA VAL A 15 19.69 17.87 -1.04
C VAL A 15 20.34 17.01 0.06
N PHE A 16 20.63 15.75 -0.24
CA PHE A 16 21.05 14.75 0.75
C PHE A 16 22.54 14.38 0.66
N GLY A 17 23.26 14.86 -0.35
CA GLY A 17 24.69 14.65 -0.54
C GLY A 17 25.02 13.70 -1.69
N GLU A 18 26.16 13.94 -2.33
CA GLU A 18 26.64 13.14 -3.47
C GLU A 18 26.75 11.65 -3.11
N GLY A 19 26.25 10.78 -4.00
CA GLY A 19 26.24 9.33 -3.83
C GLY A 19 24.96 8.78 -3.18
N THR A 20 24.02 9.65 -2.80
CA THR A 20 22.71 9.26 -2.26
C THR A 20 21.90 8.45 -3.27
N VAL A 21 21.87 8.87 -4.53
CA VAL A 21 21.14 8.17 -5.60
C VAL A 21 21.67 6.75 -5.81
N ALA A 22 23.00 6.60 -5.85
CA ALA A 22 23.64 5.29 -6.02
C ALA A 22 23.25 4.32 -4.89
N ALA A 23 23.18 4.82 -3.66
CA ALA A 23 22.71 4.04 -2.51
C ALA A 23 21.21 3.72 -2.61
N LEU A 24 20.37 4.70 -3.01
CA LEU A 24 18.92 4.58 -3.14
C LEU A 24 18.49 3.47 -4.09
N VAL A 25 19.13 3.35 -5.27
CA VAL A 25 18.77 2.31 -6.25
C VAL A 25 18.96 0.91 -5.65
N GLY A 26 20.10 0.68 -4.98
CA GLY A 26 20.36 -0.59 -4.30
C GLY A 26 19.40 -0.84 -3.13
N GLN A 27 19.11 0.19 -2.35
CA GLN A 27 18.21 0.10 -1.19
C GLN A 27 16.75 -0.16 -1.61
N ASN A 28 16.26 0.44 -2.69
CA ASN A 28 14.93 0.16 -3.23
C ASN A 28 14.81 -1.29 -3.71
N GLY A 29 15.85 -1.81 -4.37
CA GLY A 29 15.93 -3.22 -4.74
C GLY A 29 15.86 -4.14 -3.52
N ALA A 30 16.66 -3.84 -2.48
CA ALA A 30 16.67 -4.60 -1.24
C ALA A 30 15.33 -4.53 -0.49
N PHE A 31 14.67 -3.35 -0.48
CA PHE A 31 13.35 -3.16 0.11
C PHE A 31 12.31 -4.03 -0.59
N ASN A 32 12.27 -3.99 -1.93
CA ASN A 32 11.33 -4.80 -2.71
C ASN A 32 11.59 -6.30 -2.56
N ALA A 33 12.86 -6.72 -2.50
CA ALA A 33 13.20 -8.12 -2.25
C ALA A 33 12.74 -8.58 -0.86
N LYS A 34 12.95 -7.74 0.16
CA LYS A 34 12.57 -8.05 1.54
C LYS A 34 11.05 -8.15 1.74
N PHE A 35 10.30 -7.22 1.16
CA PHE A 35 8.85 -7.11 1.39
C PHE A 35 7.97 -7.62 0.23
N GLY A 36 8.57 -8.13 -0.84
CA GLY A 36 7.85 -8.76 -1.97
C GLY A 36 7.35 -7.78 -3.05
N GLY A 37 7.55 -6.48 -2.89
CA GLY A 37 7.14 -5.47 -3.88
C GLY A 37 5.64 -5.57 -4.20
N THR A 38 5.29 -5.92 -5.45
CA THR A 38 3.89 -6.07 -5.88
C THR A 38 3.24 -7.39 -5.42
N VAL A 39 4.02 -8.33 -4.87
CA VAL A 39 3.54 -9.61 -4.37
C VAL A 39 4.06 -9.78 -2.94
N PRO A 40 3.35 -9.29 -1.92
CA PRO A 40 3.85 -9.27 -0.53
C PRO A 40 4.30 -10.64 0.01
N SER A 41 3.72 -11.74 -0.51
CA SER A 41 4.08 -13.11 -0.15
C SER A 41 5.36 -13.64 -0.82
N SER A 42 5.99 -12.89 -1.74
CA SER A 42 7.20 -13.34 -2.44
C SER A 42 8.52 -12.85 -1.82
N GLY A 43 8.45 -12.00 -0.78
CA GLY A 43 9.64 -11.51 -0.08
C GLY A 43 10.10 -12.44 1.03
N ASP A 44 11.04 -11.95 1.86
CA ASP A 44 11.53 -12.67 3.04
C ASP A 44 10.37 -13.02 4.01
N PHE A 45 9.36 -12.16 4.06
CA PHE A 45 8.13 -12.37 4.85
C PHE A 45 7.04 -13.12 4.06
N HIS A 46 7.40 -14.26 3.48
CA HIS A 46 6.53 -15.09 2.65
C HIS A 46 5.28 -15.65 3.38
N HIS A 47 5.27 -15.60 4.71
CA HIS A 47 4.12 -15.96 5.55
C HIS A 47 3.32 -14.74 6.04
N SER A 48 3.50 -13.57 5.41
CA SER A 48 2.69 -12.39 5.72
C SER A 48 1.20 -12.72 5.59
N SER A 49 0.48 -12.54 6.68
CA SER A 49 -0.94 -12.81 6.83
C SER A 49 -1.56 -11.74 7.71
N ASN A 50 -2.88 -11.78 7.86
CA ASN A 50 -3.62 -10.94 8.81
C ASN A 50 -3.53 -9.44 8.45
N ILE A 51 -3.46 -9.12 7.15
CA ILE A 51 -3.42 -7.76 6.61
C ILE A 51 -4.65 -7.53 5.74
N PHE A 52 -5.44 -6.52 6.07
CA PHE A 52 -6.57 -6.09 5.25
C PHE A 52 -6.19 -4.87 4.42
N TYR A 53 -6.31 -4.98 3.09
CA TYR A 53 -6.07 -3.87 2.17
C TYR A 53 -7.38 -3.15 1.89
N LEU A 54 -7.48 -1.90 2.36
CA LEU A 54 -8.66 -1.06 2.24
C LEU A 54 -8.34 0.15 1.35
N ASP A 55 -9.02 0.25 0.21
CA ASP A 55 -8.76 1.28 -0.79
C ASP A 55 -10.02 2.05 -1.20
N PHE A 56 -9.80 3.19 -1.85
CA PHE A 56 -10.83 4.17 -2.20
C PHE A 56 -10.65 4.67 -3.64
N SER A 57 -11.74 4.83 -4.38
CA SER A 57 -11.69 5.08 -5.84
C SER A 57 -10.99 6.38 -6.23
N ASP A 58 -11.10 7.42 -5.40
CA ASP A 58 -10.57 8.75 -5.68
C ASP A 58 -9.30 9.05 -4.87
N ASP A 59 -8.74 8.06 -4.17
CA ASP A 59 -7.42 8.17 -3.56
C ASP A 59 -6.34 8.10 -4.67
N PRO A 60 -5.53 9.16 -4.87
CA PRO A 60 -4.45 9.12 -5.85
C PRO A 60 -3.38 8.06 -5.53
N TRP A 61 -3.28 7.63 -4.26
CA TRP A 61 -2.36 6.58 -3.83
C TRP A 61 -2.84 5.17 -4.11
N ARG A 62 -4.12 4.98 -4.49
CA ARG A 62 -4.68 3.66 -4.82
C ARG A 62 -3.81 2.91 -5.84
N ALA A 63 -3.24 3.61 -6.81
CA ALA A 63 -2.41 3.00 -7.85
C ALA A 63 -1.11 2.38 -7.32
N ALA A 64 -0.66 2.78 -6.13
CA ALA A 64 0.51 2.22 -5.44
C ALA A 64 0.16 1.07 -4.47
N SER A 65 -1.13 0.80 -4.26
CA SER A 65 -1.64 -0.28 -3.42
C SER A 65 -1.81 -1.59 -4.21
N VAL A 66 -2.20 -2.66 -3.52
CA VAL A 66 -2.65 -3.90 -4.16
C VAL A 66 -3.95 -3.63 -4.93
N GLN A 67 -4.08 -4.20 -6.12
CA GLN A 67 -5.26 -3.95 -6.98
C GLN A 67 -6.32 -5.05 -6.86
N ASN A 68 -5.98 -6.16 -6.23
CA ASN A 68 -6.84 -7.31 -6.00
C ASN A 68 -6.35 -8.13 -4.80
N GLN A 69 -7.19 -9.05 -4.35
CA GLN A 69 -6.84 -9.99 -3.30
C GLN A 69 -5.79 -10.99 -3.81
N THR A 70 -4.64 -11.01 -3.16
CA THR A 70 -3.49 -11.87 -3.54
C THR A 70 -3.48 -13.20 -2.80
N ALA A 71 -4.13 -13.30 -1.63
CA ALA A 71 -4.29 -14.53 -0.86
C ALA A 71 -5.55 -14.48 0.04
N PRO A 72 -6.09 -15.63 0.49
CA PRO A 72 -7.20 -15.66 1.46
C PRO A 72 -6.92 -14.88 2.76
N SER A 73 -5.69 -14.94 3.27
CA SER A 73 -5.23 -14.23 4.47
C SER A 73 -4.86 -12.76 4.25
N LEU A 74 -4.98 -12.27 3.00
CA LEU A 74 -4.64 -10.92 2.57
C LEU A 74 -5.84 -10.29 1.83
N PRO A 75 -7.01 -10.16 2.49
CA PRO A 75 -8.21 -9.63 1.86
C PRO A 75 -8.02 -8.19 1.34
N TYR A 76 -8.74 -7.86 0.27
CA TYR A 76 -8.75 -6.56 -0.36
C TYR A 76 -10.18 -6.08 -0.57
N CYS A 77 -10.45 -4.80 -0.32
CA CYS A 77 -11.74 -4.18 -0.58
C CYS A 77 -11.58 -2.74 -1.07
N LEU A 78 -12.30 -2.41 -2.15
CA LEU A 78 -12.31 -1.09 -2.76
C LEU A 78 -13.68 -0.44 -2.56
N THR A 79 -13.72 0.72 -1.91
CA THR A 79 -14.91 1.56 -1.88
C THR A 79 -14.91 2.50 -3.08
N SER A 80 -15.95 2.43 -3.91
CA SER A 80 -16.11 3.31 -5.08
C SER A 80 -17.16 4.38 -4.83
N CYS A 81 -16.75 5.64 -4.84
CA CYS A 81 -17.66 6.79 -4.78
C CYS A 81 -16.99 8.08 -5.27
N ASN A 82 -17.80 9.08 -5.60
CA ASN A 82 -17.31 10.43 -5.86
C ASN A 82 -16.87 11.09 -4.54
N GLY A 83 -15.62 11.52 -4.47
CA GLY A 83 -15.01 12.14 -3.30
C GLY A 83 -14.42 11.14 -2.29
N CYS A 84 -14.37 9.84 -2.61
CA CYS A 84 -13.72 8.79 -1.82
C CYS A 84 -12.18 8.93 -1.87
N GLY A 85 -11.64 9.91 -1.15
CA GLY A 85 -10.22 10.25 -1.13
C GLY A 85 -9.38 9.44 -0.14
N HIS A 86 -8.21 9.99 0.20
CA HIS A 86 -7.18 9.29 0.94
C HIS A 86 -7.65 8.74 2.29
N CYS A 87 -7.39 7.45 2.52
CA CYS A 87 -7.79 6.71 3.72
C CYS A 87 -9.29 6.86 4.08
N GLY A 88 -10.16 7.01 3.08
CA GLY A 88 -11.60 7.08 3.26
C GLY A 88 -12.14 8.48 3.56
N ALA A 89 -11.31 9.52 3.41
CA ALA A 89 -11.77 10.90 3.46
C ALA A 89 -12.89 11.11 2.42
N GLY A 90 -14.01 11.70 2.84
CA GLY A 90 -15.15 11.97 1.95
C GLY A 90 -16.05 10.78 1.62
N VAL A 91 -15.76 9.58 2.17
CA VAL A 91 -16.67 8.44 2.03
C VAL A 91 -17.99 8.75 2.74
N PRO A 92 -19.14 8.70 2.05
CA PRO A 92 -20.43 8.92 2.69
C PRO A 92 -20.74 7.80 3.68
N TYR A 93 -21.43 8.13 4.78
CA TYR A 93 -21.79 7.17 5.82
C TYR A 93 -22.62 5.98 5.31
N SER A 94 -23.28 6.10 4.16
CA SER A 94 -24.03 5.00 3.54
C SER A 94 -23.14 3.93 2.90
N LEU A 95 -21.88 4.24 2.56
CA LEU A 95 -20.94 3.32 1.92
C LEU A 95 -19.97 2.74 2.96
N ARG A 96 -20.47 1.76 3.72
CA ARG A 96 -19.73 1.13 4.83
C ARG A 96 -19.24 -0.29 4.54
N GLU A 97 -19.60 -0.89 3.42
CA GLU A 97 -19.33 -2.31 3.13
C GLU A 97 -17.87 -2.70 3.40
N CYS A 98 -16.90 -1.97 2.84
CA CYS A 98 -15.48 -2.29 3.05
C CYS A 98 -14.99 -1.97 4.47
N PHE A 99 -15.55 -0.95 5.13
CA PHE A 99 -15.25 -0.68 6.55
C PHE A 99 -15.74 -1.83 7.42
N THR A 100 -16.99 -2.26 7.24
CA THR A 100 -17.56 -3.41 7.96
C THR A 100 -16.75 -4.68 7.70
N LYS A 101 -16.35 -4.96 6.45
CA LYS A 101 -15.48 -6.10 6.15
C LYS A 101 -14.13 -6.03 6.86
N SER A 102 -13.55 -4.82 6.99
CA SER A 102 -12.32 -4.62 7.73
C SER A 102 -12.51 -4.85 9.24
N ASP A 103 -13.61 -4.35 9.80
CA ASP A 103 -13.96 -4.54 11.21
C ASP A 103 -14.19 -6.04 11.50
N ASP A 104 -15.01 -6.71 10.69
CA ASP A 104 -15.29 -8.15 10.79
C ASP A 104 -14.01 -8.99 10.71
N PHE A 105 -13.06 -8.60 9.85
CA PHE A 105 -11.77 -9.26 9.73
C PHE A 105 -10.94 -9.13 11.00
N VAL A 106 -10.87 -7.93 11.59
CA VAL A 106 -10.17 -7.70 12.85
C VAL A 106 -10.83 -8.47 13.99
N ASP A 107 -12.15 -8.45 14.07
CA ASP A 107 -12.92 -9.16 15.09
C ASP A 107 -12.68 -10.68 15.02
N ALA A 108 -12.64 -11.25 13.81
CA ALA A 108 -12.32 -12.67 13.61
C ALA A 108 -10.91 -13.02 14.11
N LEU A 109 -9.90 -12.19 13.77
CA LEU A 109 -8.53 -12.40 14.23
C LEU A 109 -8.40 -12.32 15.75
N LEU A 110 -9.12 -11.39 16.39
CA LEU A 110 -9.12 -11.25 17.85
C LEU A 110 -9.82 -12.43 18.53
N ALA A 111 -10.90 -12.95 17.93
CA ALA A 111 -11.60 -14.14 18.44
C ALA A 111 -10.76 -15.42 18.34
N GLU A 112 -9.94 -15.57 17.29
CA GLU A 112 -9.01 -16.70 17.15
C GLU A 112 -7.83 -16.64 18.13
N ALA A 113 -7.49 -15.45 18.63
CA ALA A 113 -6.40 -15.24 19.57
C ALA A 113 -6.79 -15.42 21.05
N ALA A 114 -8.09 -15.54 21.35
CA ALA A 114 -8.65 -15.68 22.69
C ALA A 114 -8.77 -17.15 23.14
#